data_AF-A0A7V9CKR4-F1
#
_entry.id   AF-A0A7V9CKR4-F1
#
_cell.length_a   1.000
_cell.length_b   1.000
_cell.length_c   1.000
_cell.angle_alpha   90.00
_cell.angle_beta   90.00
_cell.angle_gamma   90.00
#
_symmetry.space_group_name_H-M   'P 1'
#
loop_
_entity.id
_entity.type
_entity.pdbx_description
1 polymer ?
#
loop_
_entity_poly.entity_id
_entity_poly.type
_entity_poly.pdbx_seq_one_letter_code
_entity_poly.pdbx_strand_id
1 'polypeptide(L)' 'MTALGPIAELFHRLNNHLGIVLVNAELIEARCPDAPTRTRASDVVSAALGALDAVRELRRTLPPALLDDVDSSSKN' A
#
# COMPACT_ATOMS: atom_id res chain seq x y z
N MET A 1 -11.60 -11.49 14.40
CA MET A 1 -10.73 -10.55 13.66
C MET A 1 -9.33 -10.75 14.22
N THR A 2 -8.47 -11.49 13.53
CA THR A 2 -7.09 -11.77 13.95
C THR A 2 -6.33 -10.45 14.02
N ALA A 3 -5.99 -10.00 15.23
CA ALA A 3 -5.25 -8.77 15.45
C ALA A 3 -3.82 -8.98 14.93
N LEU A 4 -3.50 -8.34 13.82
CA LEU A 4 -2.12 -8.19 13.36
C LEU A 4 -1.41 -7.20 14.29
N GLY A 5 -0.09 -7.30 14.44
CA GLY A 5 0.68 -6.30 15.17
C GLY A 5 0.45 -4.89 14.61
N PRO A 6 0.67 -3.82 15.40
CA PRO A 6 0.32 -2.44 15.03
C PRO A 6 0.97 -1.97 13.71
N ILE A 7 2.16 -2.48 13.38
CA ILE A 7 2.83 -2.18 12.11
C ILE A 7 2.18 -2.89 10.92
N ALA A 8 1.76 -4.13 11.09
CA ALA A 8 1.06 -4.87 10.04
C ALA A 8 -0.31 -4.23 9.72
N GLU A 9 -1.01 -3.70 10.72
CA GLU A 9 -2.22 -2.90 10.50
C GLU A 9 -1.92 -1.60 9.73
N LEU A 10 -0.83 -0.91 10.08
CA LEU A 10 -0.39 0.29 9.33
C LEU A 10 -0.08 -0.04 7.87
N PHE A 11 0.62 -1.13 7.57
CA PHE A 11 0.86 -1.55 6.19
C PHE A 11 -0.43 -1.89 5.46
N HIS A 12 -1.40 -2.51 6.13
CA HIS A 12 -2.70 -2.77 5.52
C HIS A 12 -3.41 -1.46 5.13
N ARG A 13 -3.51 -0.50 6.05
CA ARG A 13 -4.10 0.82 5.78
C ARG A 13 -3.36 1.57 4.68
N LEU A 14 -2.03 1.55 4.70
CA LEU A 14 -1.21 2.20 3.68
C LEU A 14 -1.45 1.59 2.29
N ASN A 15 -1.41 0.26 2.17
CA ASN A 15 -1.70 -0.42 0.92
C ASN A 15 -3.12 -0.13 0.41
N ASN A 16 -4.09 -0.03 1.30
CA ASN A 16 -5.46 0.33 0.93
C ASN A 16 -5.53 1.75 0.33
N HIS A 17 -4.90 2.74 0.97
CA HIS A 17 -4.85 4.10 0.44
C HIS A 17 -4.12 4.18 -0.90
N LEU A 18 -3.00 3.47 -1.05
CA LEU A 18 -2.27 3.39 -2.31
C LEU A 18 -3.11 2.73 -3.43
N GLY A 19 -3.87 1.69 -3.10
CA GLY A 19 -4.79 1.05 -4.05
C GLY A 19 -5.89 2.01 -4.53
N ILE A 20 -6.48 2.80 -3.63
CA ILE A 20 -7.48 3.82 -3.99
C ILE A 20 -6.86 4.89 -4.90
N VAL A 21 -5.65 5.37 -4.58
CA VAL A 21 -4.94 6.35 -5.41
C VAL A 21 -4.67 5.77 -6.81
N LEU A 22 -4.18 4.53 -6.88
CA LEU A 22 -3.88 3.85 -8.14
C LEU A 22 -5.11 3.74 -9.04
N VAL A 23 -6.22 3.21 -8.51
CA VAL A 23 -7.47 3.05 -9.29
C VAL A 23 -8.00 4.39 -9.78
N ASN A 24 -7.94 5.44 -8.96
CA ASN A 24 -8.38 6.77 -9.37
C ASN A 24 -7.49 7.33 -10.49
N ALA A 25 -6.18 7.14 -10.40
CA ALA A 25 -5.24 7.60 -11.42
C ALA A 25 -5.46 6.84 -12.74
N GLU A 26 -5.59 5.50 -12.70
CA GLU A 26 -5.90 4.67 -13.87
C GLU A 26 -7.23 5.09 -14.53
N LEU A 27 -8.25 5.40 -13.71
CA LEU A 27 -9.54 5.87 -14.22
C LEU A 27 -9.42 7.22 -14.94
N ILE A 28 -8.63 8.15 -14.39
CA ILE A 28 -8.37 9.46 -15.02
C ILE A 28 -7.57 9.27 -16.31
N GLU A 29 -6.52 8.44 -16.30
CA GLU A 29 -5.71 8.13 -17.48
C GLU A 29 -6.57 7.56 -18.61
N ALA A 30 -7.48 6.64 -18.29
CA ALA A 30 -8.36 5.98 -19.27
C ALA A 30 -9.47 6.89 -19.82
N ARG A 31 -9.95 7.87 -19.05
CA ARG A 31 -11.16 8.64 -19.39
C ARG A 31 -10.91 10.11 -19.70
N CYS A 32 -9.75 10.67 -19.36
CA CYS A 32 -9.49 12.08 -19.56
C CYS A 32 -9.20 12.39 -21.04
N PRO A 33 -9.91 13.35 -21.67
CA PRO A 33 -9.65 13.73 -23.06
C PRO A 33 -8.39 14.59 -23.24
N ASP A 34 -7.96 15.28 -22.18
CA ASP A 34 -6.81 16.17 -22.17
C ASP A 34 -5.49 15.40 -22.02
N ALA A 35 -4.56 15.58 -22.97
CA ALA A 35 -3.28 14.86 -22.99
C ALA A 35 -2.37 15.21 -21.78
N PRO A 36 -2.17 16.49 -21.41
CA PRO A 36 -1.43 16.85 -20.19
C PRO A 36 -1.96 16.18 -18.92
N THR A 37 -3.29 16.11 -18.77
CA THR A 37 -3.93 15.48 -17.62
C THR A 37 -3.73 13.97 -17.62
N ARG A 38 -3.83 13.31 -18.78
CA ARG A 38 -3.49 11.88 -18.90
C ARG A 38 -2.03 11.60 -18.56
N THR A 39 -1.08 12.40 -19.03
CA THR A 39 0.34 12.24 -18.68
C THR A 39 0.55 12.29 -17.17
N ARG A 40 -0.04 13.30 -16.50
CA ARG A 40 0.03 13.40 -15.04
C ARG A 40 -0.61 12.21 -14.33
N ALA A 41 -1.71 11.69 -14.85
CA ALA A 41 -2.34 10.48 -14.30
C ALA A 41 -1.41 9.26 -14.43
N SER A 42 -0.75 9.09 -15.58
CA SER A 42 0.25 8.05 -15.83
C SER A 42 1.45 8.15 -14.87
N ASP A 43 1.91 9.38 -14.59
CA ASP A 43 2.97 9.63 -13.60
C ASP A 43 2.53 9.20 -12.19
N VAL A 44 1.27 9.48 -11.81
CA VAL A 44 0.70 9.06 -10.53
C VAL A 44 0.55 7.54 -10.45
N VAL A 45 0.10 6.87 -11.51
CA VAL A 45 0.06 5.40 -11.60
C VAL A 45 1.45 4.82 -11.34
N SER A 46 2.46 5.33 -12.05
CA SER A 46 3.85 4.89 -11.91
C SER A 46 4.37 5.09 -10.48
N ALA A 47 4.10 6.24 -9.88
CA ALA A 47 4.50 6.53 -8.50
C ALA A 47 3.78 5.64 -7.47
N ALA A 48 2.48 5.38 -7.66
CA ALA A 48 1.70 4.52 -6.77
C ALA A 48 2.18 3.05 -6.81
N LEU A 49 2.51 2.54 -8.01
CA LEU A 49 3.12 1.22 -8.16
C LEU A 49 4.48 1.16 -7.46
N GLY A 50 5.34 2.16 -7.67
CA GLY A 50 6.63 2.25 -6.97
C GLY A 50 6.49 2.29 -5.45
N ALA A 51 5.48 3.01 -4.94
CA ALA A 51 5.20 3.05 -3.49
C ALA A 51 4.70 1.69 -2.96
N LEU A 52 3.85 0.97 -3.70
CA LEU A 52 3.40 -0.37 -3.33
C LEU A 52 4.58 -1.35 -3.26
N ASP A 53 5.52 -1.26 -4.19
CA ASP A 53 6.73 -2.08 -4.19
C ASP A 53 7.66 -1.73 -3.02
N ALA A 54 7.82 -0.44 -2.71
CA ALA A 54 8.56 0.00 -1.52
C ALA A 54 7.92 -0.54 -0.23
N VAL A 55 6.59 -0.54 -0.12
CA VAL A 55 5.87 -1.11 1.04
C VAL A 55 6.09 -2.63 1.13
N ARG A 56 6.05 -3.34 0.01
CA ARG A 56 6.35 -4.78 -0.04
C ARG A 56 7.77 -5.06 0.44
N GLU A 57 8.74 -4.23 0.05
CA GLU A 57 10.12 -4.37 0.46
C GLU A 57 10.35 -4.03 1.94
N LEU A 58 9.71 -2.98 2.45
CA LEU A 58 9.70 -2.67 3.88
C LEU A 58 9.16 -3.85 4.70
N ARG A 59 8.07 -4.49 4.25
CA ARG A 59 7.52 -5.66 4.94
C ARG A 59 8.46 -6.87 4.93
N ARG A 60 9.27 -7.05 3.88
CA ARG A 60 10.26 -8.16 3.78
C ARG A 60 11.49 -7.93 4.66
N THR A 61 11.90 -6.68 4.81
CA THR A 61 13.11 -6.29 5.55
C THR A 61 12.88 -6.17 7.06
N LEU A 62 11.62 -5.99 7.49
CA LEU A 62 11.30 -5.89 8.90
C LEU A 62 11.30 -7.26 9.61
N PRO A 63 11.81 -7.32 10.86
CA PRO A 63 11.71 -8.50 11.70
C PRO A 63 10.27 -9.00 11.87
N PRO A 64 10.01 -10.32 11.80
CA PRO A 64 8.68 -10.90 12.01
C PRO A 64 8.04 -10.49 13.34
N ALA A 65 8.84 -10.37 14.41
CA ALA A 65 8.38 -9.93 15.74
C ALA A 65 7.74 -8.53 15.77
N LEU A 66 7.95 -7.70 14.75
CA LEU A 66 7.32 -6.39 14.62
C LEU A 66 5.99 -6.44 13.83
N LEU A 67 5.77 -7.53 13.10
CA LEU A 67 4.57 -7.79 12.31
C LEU A 67 3.58 -8.67 13.08
N ASP A 68 4.10 -9.57 13.91
CA ASP A 68 3.37 -10.48 14.77
C ASP A 68 2.90 -9.78 16.05
N ASP A 69 1.80 -10.27 16.62
CA ASP A 69 1.28 -9.79 17.89
C ASP A 69 2.05 -10.45 19.06
N VAL A 70 2.67 -9.64 19.92
CA VAL A 70 3.53 -10.06 21.03
C VAL A 70 2.75 -10.92 22.06
N ASP A 71 1.43 -10.82 22.08
CA ASP A 71 0.56 -11.47 23.08
C ASP A 71 0.23 -12.95 22.79
N SER A 72 0.75 -13.54 21.70
CA SER A 72 0.44 -14.94 21.36
C SER A 72 1.22 -16.00 22.18
N SER A 73 2.19 -15.58 23.01
CA SER A 73 3.06 -16.51 23.78
C SER A 73 2.69 -16.68 25.26
N SER A 74 1.62 -16.07 25.77
CA SER A 74 1.25 -16.13 27.20
C SER A 74 -0.01 -16.98 27.47
N LYS A 75 -0.10 -18.16 26.86
CA LYS A 75 -1.14 -19.16 27.18
C LYS A 75 -0.54 -20.56 27.32
N ASN A 76 0.35 -20.71 28.30
CA ASN A 76 0.68 -22.01 28.92
C ASN A 76 0.26 -21.97 30.39
#